data_AF-A0A074WYT4-F1
#
_entry.id   AF-A0A074WYT4-F1
#
_cell.length_a   1.000
_cell.length_b   1.000
_cell.length_c   1.000
_cell.angle_alpha   90.00
_cell.angle_beta   90.00
_cell.angle_gamma   90.00
#
_symmetry.space_group_name_H-M   'P 1'
#
loop_
_entity.id
_entity.type
_entity.pdbx_description
1 polymer ?
#
loop_
_entity_poly.entity_id
_entity_poly.type
_entity_poly.pdbx_seq_one_letter_code
_entity_poly.pdbx_strand_id
1 'polypeptide(L)'
;MSAGSSAEQSLEKRYTSSAAGSLTKGGCYYKVPNVGLFTTKFNYAWDNYFTLLSTGIGIVEDLVSSIYTVEAGNSPLSRRFDLVNIGISLLDPSMTLTVPGGQKQGPISSAQFTTAYDDILYGSVRTVAKISSVPGTTHGFSFYSNDSQEIDFAFLTSSPGFAHLTNEQVSPTSPPSSYQVSAPNDATTAYHEYRVDWIPEKAQFFIDGKLVQTITDNVPTTPGFWLWNNWSNGNAWAQGPPAKDSVLKIRSIDGYFNRTSVLDLYAATPLGCNI
;
A
#
# COMPACT_ATOMS: atom_id res chain seq x y z
N MET A 1 -0.02 35.67 -26.10
CA MET A 1 0.48 35.83 -24.73
C MET A 1 -0.08 34.68 -23.91
N SER A 2 0.81 33.85 -23.38
CA SER A 2 0.51 32.64 -22.63
C SER A 2 -0.02 32.95 -21.23
N ALA A 3 -0.94 32.13 -20.74
CA ALA A 3 -1.03 31.80 -19.32
C ALA A 3 -1.70 30.42 -19.19
N GLY A 4 -0.89 29.36 -19.37
CA GLY A 4 -1.18 28.05 -18.82
C GLY A 4 -0.36 27.90 -17.54
N SER A 5 -1.01 27.63 -16.41
CA SER A 5 -0.46 26.89 -15.26
C SER A 5 -1.50 26.91 -14.11
N SER A 6 -2.37 25.90 -14.06
CA SER A 6 -3.13 25.59 -12.84
C SER A 6 -3.21 24.09 -12.55
N ALA A 7 -2.59 23.24 -13.38
CA ALA A 7 -2.56 21.79 -13.19
C ALA A 7 -1.25 21.27 -12.57
N GLU A 8 -0.14 22.02 -12.66
CA GLU A 8 1.13 21.63 -12.00
C GLU A 8 1.11 21.88 -10.48
N GLN A 9 0.30 22.83 -9.98
CA GLN A 9 0.23 23.15 -8.55
C GLN A 9 -0.57 22.14 -7.71
N SER A 10 -1.31 21.20 -8.31
CA SER A 10 -1.97 20.13 -7.55
C SER A 10 -1.04 18.95 -7.23
N LEU A 11 0.07 18.79 -7.97
CA LEU A 11 1.01 17.67 -7.83
C LEU A 11 2.11 17.93 -6.78
N GLU A 12 2.39 19.18 -6.43
CA GLU A 12 3.34 19.55 -5.36
C GLU A 12 2.76 19.42 -3.95
N LYS A 13 1.46 19.17 -3.78
CA LYS A 13 0.80 19.28 -2.47
C LYS A 13 1.18 18.21 -1.44
N ARG A 14 2.08 17.29 -1.76
CA ARG A 14 2.53 16.20 -0.84
C ARG A 14 3.97 15.77 -0.99
N TYR A 15 4.62 16.15 -2.08
CA TYR A 15 6.06 16.04 -2.19
C TYR A 15 6.73 17.23 -1.51
N THR A 16 6.37 17.45 -0.26
CA THR A 16 7.22 18.19 0.68
C THR A 16 7.42 17.25 1.85
N SER A 17 8.69 16.91 2.07
CA SER A 17 9.18 16.66 3.41
C SER A 17 8.36 17.46 4.43
N SER A 18 7.63 16.76 5.29
CA SER A 18 7.06 17.31 6.53
C SER A 18 6.28 18.63 6.43
N ALA A 19 4.96 18.56 6.26
CA ALA A 19 4.05 19.65 6.65
C ALA A 19 2.95 19.22 7.64
N ALA A 20 3.12 18.06 8.29
CA ALA A 20 2.36 17.65 9.47
C ALA A 20 3.35 17.22 10.56
N GLY A 21 4.04 18.19 11.17
CA GLY A 21 5.15 17.96 12.10
C GLY A 21 6.40 17.40 11.41
N SER A 22 7.58 17.87 11.81
CA SER A 22 8.82 17.38 11.23
C SER A 22 9.07 15.92 11.63
N LEU A 23 9.31 15.04 10.65
CA LEU A 23 9.78 13.67 10.86
C LEU A 23 11.26 13.77 11.23
N THR A 24 11.57 13.66 12.53
CA THR A 24 12.94 13.75 13.04
C THR A 24 13.42 12.38 13.49
N LYS A 25 14.57 11.92 12.97
CA LYS A 25 15.33 10.84 13.61
C LYS A 25 15.90 11.41 14.93
N GLY A 26 15.50 10.84 16.05
CA GLY A 26 15.98 11.21 17.39
C GLY A 26 16.60 9.98 18.05
N GLY A 27 17.92 9.83 17.97
CA GLY A 27 18.60 8.62 18.42
C GLY A 27 18.20 7.38 17.60
N CYS A 28 17.79 6.31 18.27
CA CYS A 28 17.39 5.02 17.67
C CYS A 28 16.00 5.02 17.00
N TYR A 29 15.27 6.14 17.06
CA TYR A 29 13.85 6.16 16.68
C TYR A 29 13.55 7.25 15.66
N TYR A 30 12.61 6.94 14.78
CA TYR A 30 11.92 7.88 13.91
C TYR A 30 10.63 8.32 14.58
N LYS A 31 10.49 9.62 14.81
CA LYS A 31 9.25 10.20 15.34
C LYS A 31 8.27 10.51 14.21
N VAL A 32 7.10 9.88 14.25
CA VAL A 32 5.97 10.24 13.38
C VAL A 32 4.97 11.06 14.22
N PRO A 33 4.77 12.35 13.88
CA PRO A 33 3.89 13.24 14.63
C PRO A 33 2.48 12.66 14.82
N ASN A 34 1.98 12.71 16.05
CA ASN A 34 0.66 12.20 16.47
C ASN A 34 0.45 10.68 16.28
N VAL A 35 1.48 9.93 15.91
CA VAL A 35 1.40 8.46 15.75
C VAL A 35 2.29 7.76 16.77
N GLY A 36 3.59 8.04 16.79
CA GLY A 36 4.51 7.35 17.71
C GLY A 36 5.97 7.40 17.31
N LEU A 37 6.76 6.57 17.98
CA LEU A 37 8.18 6.33 17.71
C LEU A 37 8.33 4.96 17.04
N PHE A 38 9.19 4.91 16.02
CA PHE A 38 9.43 3.68 15.25
C PHE A 38 10.92 3.41 15.10
N THR A 39 11.31 2.13 15.14
CA THR A 39 12.73 1.72 15.04
C THR A 39 13.19 1.55 13.60
N THR A 40 12.26 1.30 12.68
CA THR A 40 12.57 1.00 11.27
C THR A 40 11.90 2.01 10.36
N LYS A 41 12.64 2.41 9.31
CA LYS A 41 12.13 3.22 8.21
C LYS A 41 12.60 2.60 6.90
N PHE A 42 11.71 2.51 5.92
CA PHE A 42 12.10 2.43 4.52
C PHE A 42 11.38 3.51 3.71
N ASN A 43 12.07 4.02 2.68
CA ASN A 43 11.54 5.01 1.75
C ASN A 43 11.99 4.63 0.35
N TYR A 44 11.02 4.48 -0.55
CA TYR A 44 11.27 4.21 -1.95
C TYR A 44 10.49 5.20 -2.80
N ALA A 45 11.16 5.78 -3.79
CA ALA A 45 10.56 6.70 -4.73
C ALA A 45 10.94 6.29 -6.16
N TRP A 46 9.95 6.34 -7.04
CA TRP A 46 10.04 6.04 -8.47
C TRP A 46 9.49 7.22 -9.27
N ASP A 47 9.64 8.42 -8.75
CA ASP A 47 9.02 9.68 -9.18
C ASP A 47 9.76 10.42 -10.29
N ASN A 48 11.01 10.04 -10.58
CA ASN A 48 11.80 10.62 -11.64
C ASN A 48 12.81 9.61 -12.21
N TYR A 49 13.41 9.95 -13.35
CA TYR A 49 14.35 9.06 -14.03
C TYR A 49 15.58 8.70 -13.17
N PHE A 50 16.10 9.64 -12.38
CA PHE A 50 17.26 9.40 -11.53
C PHE A 50 16.95 8.45 -10.38
N THR A 51 15.81 8.63 -9.70
CA THR A 51 15.37 7.74 -8.63
C THR A 51 15.14 6.33 -9.17
N LEU A 52 14.49 6.19 -10.33
CA LEU A 52 14.31 4.91 -11.03
C LEU A 52 15.63 4.19 -11.33
N LEU A 53 16.64 4.90 -11.84
CA LEU A 53 17.96 4.32 -12.10
C LEU A 53 18.68 3.92 -10.81
N SER A 54 18.53 4.71 -9.75
CA SER A 54 19.21 4.48 -8.47
C SER A 54 18.61 3.31 -7.67
N THR A 55 17.29 3.10 -7.75
CA THR A 55 16.62 1.98 -7.08
C THR A 55 16.71 0.69 -7.89
N GLY A 56 16.95 0.77 -9.21
CA GLY A 56 17.01 -0.38 -10.10
C GLY A 56 15.68 -1.17 -10.20
N ILE A 57 15.60 -2.08 -11.18
CA ILE A 57 14.57 -3.12 -11.21
C ILE A 57 15.16 -4.32 -10.45
N GLY A 58 14.68 -4.58 -9.24
CA GLY A 58 15.10 -5.75 -8.44
C GLY A 58 16.08 -5.49 -7.30
N ILE A 59 16.41 -4.24 -6.96
CA ILE A 59 17.22 -3.87 -5.77
C ILE A 59 16.39 -2.98 -4.86
N VAL A 60 15.35 -3.55 -4.27
CA VAL A 60 14.59 -2.91 -3.21
C VAL A 60 14.73 -3.83 -1.99
N GLU A 61 15.78 -3.64 -1.20
CA GLU A 61 16.20 -4.59 -0.15
C GLU A 61 15.06 -4.94 0.83
N ASP A 62 14.18 -3.97 1.10
CA ASP A 62 13.05 -4.15 2.02
C ASP A 62 11.77 -4.67 1.35
N LEU A 63 11.73 -4.88 0.03
CA LEU A 63 10.55 -5.36 -0.70
C LEU A 63 10.83 -6.63 -1.51
N VAL A 64 9.92 -7.60 -1.44
CA VAL A 64 10.05 -8.91 -2.11
C VAL A 64 8.86 -9.18 -3.00
N SER A 65 9.11 -9.56 -4.26
CA SER A 65 8.05 -9.94 -5.20
C SER A 65 7.41 -11.27 -4.79
N SER A 66 6.09 -11.34 -4.83
CA SER A 66 5.35 -12.59 -4.63
C SER A 66 5.34 -13.40 -5.92
N ILE A 67 5.59 -14.71 -5.81
CA ILE A 67 5.65 -15.66 -6.95
C ILE A 67 4.79 -16.92 -6.75
N TYR A 68 3.78 -16.82 -5.89
CA TYR A 68 2.93 -17.94 -5.50
C TYR A 68 1.52 -17.83 -6.10
N THR A 69 0.79 -18.95 -6.05
CA THR A 69 -0.63 -19.05 -6.44
C THR A 69 -1.50 -19.02 -5.20
N VAL A 70 -2.58 -18.23 -5.24
CA VAL A 70 -3.70 -18.33 -4.31
C VAL A 70 -4.80 -19.11 -5.00
N GLU A 71 -5.15 -20.26 -4.42
CA GLU A 71 -6.22 -21.12 -4.93
C GLU A 71 -7.58 -20.40 -4.90
N ALA A 72 -8.50 -20.86 -5.75
CA ALA A 72 -9.78 -20.17 -5.98
C ALA A 72 -10.60 -20.01 -4.69
N GLY A 73 -10.56 -21.01 -3.79
CA GLY A 73 -11.41 -21.04 -2.60
C GLY A 73 -12.88 -20.88 -2.98
N ASN A 74 -13.53 -19.86 -2.43
CA ASN A 74 -14.93 -19.51 -2.75
C ASN A 74 -15.07 -18.58 -3.97
N SER A 75 -13.97 -18.19 -4.62
CA SER A 75 -13.97 -17.34 -5.80
C SER A 75 -14.01 -18.18 -7.09
N PRO A 76 -14.44 -17.61 -8.23
CA PRO A 76 -14.56 -18.38 -9.48
C PRO A 76 -13.23 -18.89 -10.05
N LEU A 77 -12.13 -18.16 -9.88
CA LEU A 77 -10.83 -18.49 -10.46
C LEU A 77 -9.72 -18.32 -9.41
N SER A 78 -8.68 -19.16 -9.48
CA SER A 78 -7.44 -18.92 -8.73
C SER A 78 -6.69 -17.72 -9.31
N ARG A 79 -5.72 -17.19 -8.57
CA ARG A 79 -4.83 -16.11 -9.01
C ARG A 79 -3.37 -16.48 -8.74
N ARG A 80 -2.46 -16.06 -9.62
CA ARG A 80 -1.01 -16.25 -9.45
C ARG A 80 -0.31 -14.92 -9.54
N PHE A 81 0.64 -14.67 -8.65
CA PHE A 81 1.49 -13.49 -8.72
C PHE A 81 2.71 -13.80 -9.58
N ASP A 82 2.88 -13.04 -10.66
CA ASP A 82 3.97 -13.23 -11.61
C ASP A 82 4.92 -12.03 -11.59
N LEU A 83 6.22 -12.31 -11.46
CA LEU A 83 7.25 -11.27 -11.46
C LEU A 83 7.20 -10.40 -12.72
N VAL A 84 6.84 -10.97 -13.87
CA VAL A 84 6.74 -10.24 -15.15
C VAL A 84 5.68 -9.12 -15.14
N ASN A 85 4.75 -9.17 -14.18
CA ASN A 85 3.70 -8.16 -14.03
C ASN A 85 4.12 -7.00 -13.11
N ILE A 86 5.33 -7.03 -12.56
CA ILE A 86 5.94 -5.95 -11.80
C ILE A 86 6.94 -5.24 -12.70
N GLY A 87 6.75 -3.95 -12.90
CA GLY A 87 7.53 -3.18 -13.86
C GLY A 87 7.79 -1.75 -13.41
N ILE A 88 8.52 -1.02 -14.25
CA ILE A 88 8.78 0.40 -14.08
C ILE A 88 8.27 1.14 -15.32
N SER A 89 7.50 2.22 -15.12
CA SER A 89 7.11 3.13 -16.19
C SER A 89 8.05 4.33 -16.22
N LEU A 90 8.72 4.56 -17.36
CA LEU A 90 9.56 5.76 -17.56
C LEU A 90 8.77 6.98 -18.05
N LEU A 91 7.65 6.75 -18.75
CA LEU A 91 6.79 7.81 -19.30
C LEU A 91 5.90 8.46 -18.24
N ASP A 92 5.53 7.68 -17.23
CA ASP A 92 4.80 8.13 -16.05
C ASP A 92 5.52 7.54 -14.83
N PRO A 93 6.66 8.15 -14.41
CA PRO A 93 7.56 7.61 -13.41
C PRO A 93 6.84 6.94 -12.23
N SER A 94 6.92 5.60 -12.20
CA SER A 94 6.32 4.76 -11.17
C SER A 94 6.76 3.30 -11.28
N MET A 95 6.63 2.57 -10.17
CA MET A 95 6.48 1.12 -10.14
C MET A 95 5.06 0.74 -10.60
N THR A 96 4.94 -0.31 -11.40
CA THR A 96 3.66 -0.77 -11.97
C THR A 96 3.33 -2.18 -11.52
N LEU A 97 2.10 -2.40 -11.06
CA LEU A 97 1.53 -3.71 -10.80
C LEU A 97 0.41 -3.97 -11.80
N THR A 98 0.65 -4.90 -12.73
CA THR A 98 -0.23 -5.16 -13.87
C THR A 98 -1.04 -6.43 -13.67
N VAL A 99 -2.32 -6.38 -14.01
CA VAL A 99 -3.12 -7.57 -14.33
C VAL A 99 -3.39 -7.54 -15.83
N PRO A 100 -2.80 -8.47 -16.61
CA PRO A 100 -3.03 -8.50 -18.05
C PRO A 100 -4.50 -8.66 -18.42
N GLY A 101 -4.93 -7.97 -19.46
CA GLY A 101 -6.31 -8.00 -19.95
C GLY A 101 -6.68 -9.31 -20.66
N GLY A 102 -7.99 -9.60 -20.71
CA GLY A 102 -8.54 -10.64 -21.58
C GLY A 102 -8.37 -12.07 -21.05
N GLN A 103 -7.90 -12.24 -19.82
CA GLN A 103 -7.78 -13.53 -19.16
C GLN A 103 -9.17 -14.12 -18.88
N LYS A 104 -9.40 -15.38 -19.28
CA LYS A 104 -10.70 -16.07 -19.10
C LYS A 104 -10.61 -17.35 -18.28
N GLN A 105 -9.40 -17.82 -17.99
CA GLN A 105 -9.13 -19.07 -17.28
C GLN A 105 -8.10 -18.82 -16.18
N GLY A 106 -8.28 -19.48 -15.05
CA GLY A 106 -7.36 -19.40 -13.91
C GLY A 106 -6.11 -20.26 -14.11
N PRO A 107 -5.04 -20.02 -13.34
CA PRO A 107 -4.91 -18.90 -12.42
C PRO A 107 -4.75 -17.57 -13.16
N ILE A 108 -5.46 -16.54 -12.70
CA ILE A 108 -5.35 -15.19 -13.25
C ILE A 108 -3.99 -14.60 -12.86
N SER A 109 -3.18 -14.32 -13.87
CA SER A 109 -1.89 -13.65 -13.75
C SER A 109 -2.10 -12.25 -13.17
N SER A 110 -1.47 -11.99 -12.04
CA SER A 110 -1.61 -10.81 -11.19
C SER A 110 -0.24 -10.32 -10.72
N ALA A 111 -0.19 -9.25 -9.92
CA ALA A 111 1.06 -8.69 -9.39
C ALA A 111 0.95 -8.39 -7.89
N GLN A 112 1.98 -8.75 -7.13
CA GLN A 112 2.11 -8.41 -5.72
C GLN A 112 3.58 -8.36 -5.30
N PHE A 113 3.91 -7.42 -4.42
CA PHE A 113 5.11 -7.50 -3.59
C PHE A 113 4.75 -7.25 -2.13
N THR A 114 5.62 -7.68 -1.23
CA THR A 114 5.50 -7.52 0.21
C THR A 114 6.71 -6.78 0.76
N THR A 115 6.66 -6.38 2.02
CA THR A 115 7.89 -6.18 2.78
C THR A 115 8.69 -7.47 2.87
N ALA A 116 10.02 -7.36 2.95
CA ALA A 116 10.92 -8.47 3.27
C ALA A 116 10.81 -8.91 4.74
N TYR A 117 10.09 -8.13 5.54
CA TYR A 117 9.84 -8.34 6.95
C TYR A 117 8.43 -8.87 7.17
N ASP A 118 8.32 -9.92 7.98
CA ASP A 118 7.08 -10.56 8.45
C ASP A 118 6.87 -10.40 9.97
N ASP A 119 7.74 -9.65 10.63
CA ASP A 119 7.75 -9.38 12.07
C ASP A 119 7.32 -7.93 12.39
N ILE A 120 6.57 -7.29 11.48
CA ILE A 120 6.10 -5.91 11.64
C ILE A 120 4.91 -5.87 12.59
N LEU A 121 4.99 -5.04 13.64
CA LEU A 121 3.89 -4.77 14.55
C LEU A 121 3.76 -3.27 14.81
N TYR A 122 2.63 -2.69 14.39
CA TYR A 122 2.35 -1.26 14.38
C TYR A 122 3.25 -0.45 13.43
N GLY A 123 2.69 0.60 12.85
CA GLY A 123 3.39 1.43 11.88
C GLY A 123 2.57 2.59 11.34
N SER A 124 3.26 3.52 10.68
CA SER A 124 2.69 4.48 9.75
C SER A 124 3.22 4.14 8.36
N VAL A 125 2.35 3.60 7.50
CA VAL A 125 2.71 3.23 6.12
C VAL A 125 1.87 4.05 5.17
N ARG A 126 2.53 4.70 4.22
CA ARG A 126 1.88 5.46 3.15
C ARG A 126 2.42 5.07 1.80
N THR A 127 1.54 5.14 0.81
CA THR A 127 1.87 4.96 -0.61
C THR A 127 1.30 6.13 -1.40
N VAL A 128 2.09 6.63 -2.36
CA VAL A 128 1.60 7.57 -3.36
C VAL A 128 1.30 6.79 -4.62
N ALA A 129 0.02 6.69 -4.99
CA ALA A 129 -0.42 5.83 -6.07
C ALA A 129 -1.46 6.48 -6.97
N LYS A 130 -1.58 5.94 -8.19
CA LYS A 130 -2.61 6.25 -9.18
C LYS A 130 -3.36 4.95 -9.50
N ILE A 131 -4.67 4.99 -9.28
CA ILE A 131 -5.59 3.85 -9.39
C ILE A 131 -5.83 3.55 -10.88
N SER A 132 -6.00 2.28 -11.23
CA SER A 132 -6.34 1.91 -12.61
C SER A 132 -7.77 2.34 -12.96
N SER A 133 -7.96 2.93 -14.13
CA SER A 133 -9.29 3.20 -14.70
C SER A 133 -9.91 2.00 -15.41
N VAL A 134 -9.22 0.85 -15.45
CA VAL A 134 -9.68 -0.35 -16.15
C VAL A 134 -10.39 -1.27 -15.16
N PRO A 135 -11.72 -1.48 -15.31
CA PRO A 135 -12.49 -2.31 -14.39
C PRO A 135 -12.04 -3.78 -14.46
N GLY A 136 -12.18 -4.48 -13.34
CA GLY A 136 -11.99 -5.93 -13.25
C GLY A 136 -10.89 -6.39 -12.29
N THR A 137 -10.37 -5.50 -11.45
CA THR A 137 -9.35 -5.82 -10.45
C THR A 137 -9.66 -5.19 -9.11
N THR A 138 -9.18 -5.84 -8.06
CA THR A 138 -8.97 -5.22 -6.74
C THR A 138 -7.50 -4.90 -6.61
N HIS A 139 -7.18 -3.70 -6.17
CA HIS A 139 -5.80 -3.34 -5.87
C HIS A 139 -5.72 -2.39 -4.69
N GLY A 140 -4.58 -2.38 -4.01
CA GLY A 140 -4.43 -1.61 -2.79
C GLY A 140 -3.13 -1.92 -2.09
N PHE A 141 -3.09 -1.58 -0.80
CA PHE A 141 -2.07 -2.04 0.11
C PHE A 141 -2.68 -2.43 1.43
N SER A 142 -2.15 -3.49 2.01
CA SER A 142 -2.72 -4.13 3.19
C SER A 142 -1.60 -4.53 4.15
N PHE A 143 -1.93 -4.56 5.44
CA PHE A 143 -1.18 -5.32 6.42
C PHE A 143 -1.80 -6.72 6.51
N TYR A 144 -1.00 -7.76 6.53
CA TYR A 144 -1.47 -9.15 6.66
C TYR A 144 -0.56 -9.96 7.59
N SER A 145 -1.18 -10.67 8.53
CA SER A 145 -0.55 -11.73 9.31
C SER A 145 -1.24 -13.08 9.06
N ASN A 146 -2.58 -13.07 9.05
CA ASN A 146 -3.46 -14.20 8.71
C ASN A 146 -4.89 -13.69 8.48
N ASP A 147 -5.81 -14.59 8.12
CA ASP A 147 -7.22 -14.32 7.78
C ASP A 147 -8.07 -13.67 8.90
N SER A 148 -7.50 -13.46 10.09
CA SER A 148 -8.16 -12.78 11.22
C SER A 148 -7.40 -11.55 11.72
N GLN A 149 -6.30 -11.20 11.03
CA GLN A 149 -5.32 -10.19 11.42
C GLN A 149 -4.84 -9.45 10.17
N GLU A 150 -5.74 -8.65 9.59
CA GLU A 150 -5.53 -7.94 8.34
C GLU A 150 -6.10 -6.52 8.42
N ILE A 151 -5.42 -5.57 7.77
CA ILE A 151 -5.89 -4.20 7.53
C ILE A 151 -5.84 -3.96 6.03
N ASP A 152 -6.97 -3.57 5.43
CA ASP A 152 -7.06 -3.27 4.01
C ASP A 152 -7.24 -1.77 3.73
N PHE A 153 -6.47 -1.30 2.75
CA PHE A 153 -6.78 -0.10 1.99
C PHE A 153 -6.96 -0.49 0.53
N ALA A 154 -8.18 -0.86 0.16
CA ALA A 154 -8.49 -1.47 -1.12
C ALA A 154 -9.32 -0.57 -2.04
N PHE A 155 -9.12 -0.74 -3.34
CA PHE A 155 -9.91 -0.12 -4.41
C PHE A 155 -10.43 -1.20 -5.35
N LEU A 156 -11.70 -1.05 -5.74
CA LEU A 156 -12.26 -1.75 -6.88
C LEU A 156 -12.11 -0.87 -8.10
N THR A 157 -11.45 -1.36 -9.15
CA THR A 157 -11.30 -0.56 -10.38
C THR A 157 -12.60 -0.42 -11.16
N SER A 158 -13.62 -1.23 -10.83
CA SER A 158 -15.00 -1.05 -11.29
C SER A 158 -15.74 0.10 -10.61
N SER A 159 -15.23 0.60 -9.48
CA SER A 159 -15.81 1.71 -8.72
C SER A 159 -14.71 2.59 -8.10
N PRO A 160 -13.85 3.22 -8.92
CA PRO A 160 -12.64 3.88 -8.44
C PRO A 160 -12.90 5.18 -7.65
N GLY A 161 -14.16 5.64 -7.58
CA GLY A 161 -14.58 6.77 -6.75
C GLY A 161 -14.68 6.43 -5.26
N PHE A 162 -14.42 5.19 -4.86
CA PHE A 162 -14.48 4.75 -3.47
C PHE A 162 -13.25 3.93 -3.07
N ALA A 163 -12.81 4.13 -1.83
CA ALA A 163 -11.90 3.25 -1.14
C ALA A 163 -12.67 2.38 -0.13
N HIS A 164 -12.26 1.13 0.01
CA HIS A 164 -12.75 0.18 1.00
C HIS A 164 -11.68 -0.01 2.06
N LEU A 165 -12.04 0.33 3.31
CA LEU A 165 -11.14 0.35 4.45
C LEU A 165 -11.63 -0.69 5.45
N THR A 166 -10.81 -1.69 5.74
CA THR A 166 -11.22 -2.84 6.55
C THR A 166 -10.18 -3.15 7.61
N ASN A 167 -10.64 -3.52 8.81
CA ASN A 167 -9.91 -4.48 9.63
C ASN A 167 -10.67 -5.82 9.53
N GLU A 168 -9.98 -6.91 9.20
CA GLU A 168 -10.64 -8.19 8.96
C GLU A 168 -11.22 -8.78 10.26
N GLN A 169 -12.33 -9.50 10.17
CA GLN A 169 -13.02 -10.03 11.34
C GLN A 169 -12.11 -11.02 12.10
N VAL A 170 -11.98 -10.84 13.42
CA VAL A 170 -11.17 -11.77 14.24
C VAL A 170 -11.81 -13.16 14.41
N SER A 171 -13.09 -13.30 14.04
CA SER A 171 -13.82 -14.55 13.95
C SER A 171 -15.06 -14.40 13.05
N PRO A 172 -15.65 -15.50 12.53
CA PRO A 172 -16.85 -15.44 11.68
C PRO A 172 -18.08 -14.78 12.32
N THR A 173 -18.10 -14.62 13.65
CA THR A 173 -19.21 -14.01 14.39
C THR A 173 -18.90 -12.58 14.86
N SER A 174 -17.66 -12.11 14.70
CA SER A 174 -17.30 -10.74 15.04
C SER A 174 -18.04 -9.76 14.13
N PRO A 175 -18.44 -8.57 14.57
CA PRO A 175 -19.01 -7.57 13.66
C PRO A 175 -18.01 -7.21 12.54
N PRO A 176 -18.46 -7.02 11.29
CA PRO A 176 -17.59 -6.56 10.22
C PRO A 176 -17.14 -5.12 10.50
N SER A 177 -15.86 -4.85 10.28
CA SER A 177 -15.26 -3.51 10.40
C SER A 177 -14.76 -3.04 9.04
N SER A 178 -15.66 -3.01 8.06
CA SER A 178 -15.38 -2.54 6.70
C SER A 178 -16.20 -1.29 6.37
N TYR A 179 -15.55 -0.29 5.82
CA TYR A 179 -16.12 1.02 5.55
C TYR A 179 -15.79 1.47 4.13
N GLN A 180 -16.76 2.10 3.48
CA GLN A 180 -16.56 2.72 2.18
C GLN A 180 -16.44 4.23 2.36
N VAL A 181 -15.35 4.82 1.85
CA VAL A 181 -15.13 6.28 1.86
C VAL A 181 -14.92 6.80 0.45
N SER A 182 -15.21 8.08 0.20
CA SER A 182 -14.94 8.70 -1.10
C SER A 182 -13.44 8.76 -1.37
N ALA A 183 -13.05 8.30 -2.55
CA ALA A 183 -11.72 8.54 -3.12
C ALA A 183 -11.67 9.93 -3.79
N PRO A 184 -10.47 10.46 -4.09
CA PRO A 184 -10.33 11.65 -4.93
C PRO A 184 -10.97 11.44 -6.31
N ASN A 185 -11.65 12.46 -6.83
CA ASN A 185 -12.36 12.36 -8.12
C ASN A 185 -11.41 12.07 -9.30
N ASP A 186 -10.15 12.45 -9.17
CA ASP A 186 -9.07 12.27 -10.14
C ASP A 186 -8.12 11.12 -9.75
N ALA A 187 -8.50 10.21 -8.85
CA ALA A 187 -7.66 9.10 -8.40
C ALA A 187 -7.15 8.17 -9.53
N THR A 188 -7.83 8.17 -10.69
CA THR A 188 -7.44 7.38 -11.86
C THR A 188 -6.52 8.12 -12.84
N THR A 189 -6.35 9.43 -12.67
CA THR A 189 -5.56 10.29 -13.56
C THR A 189 -4.43 11.01 -12.85
N ALA A 190 -4.54 11.21 -11.53
CA ALA A 190 -3.56 11.84 -10.66
C ALA A 190 -3.06 10.89 -9.57
N TYR A 191 -1.89 11.22 -9.01
CA TYR A 191 -1.34 10.49 -7.87
C TYR A 191 -1.82 11.11 -6.57
N HIS A 192 -2.27 10.27 -5.65
CA HIS A 192 -2.70 10.66 -4.32
C HIS A 192 -1.96 9.84 -3.27
N GLU A 193 -1.83 10.39 -2.07
CA GLU A 193 -1.26 9.64 -0.94
C GLU A 193 -2.39 8.97 -0.17
N TYR A 194 -2.18 7.68 0.09
CA TYR A 194 -3.00 6.83 0.93
C TYR A 194 -2.14 6.35 2.09
N ARG A 195 -2.59 6.56 3.33
CA ARG A 195 -1.82 6.24 4.54
C ARG A 195 -2.66 5.49 5.57
N VAL A 196 -2.04 4.51 6.21
CA VAL A 196 -2.54 3.85 7.41
C VAL A 196 -1.59 4.14 8.56
N ASP A 197 -2.11 4.73 9.62
CA ASP A 197 -1.45 4.80 10.92
C ASP A 197 -2.06 3.71 11.80
N TRP A 198 -1.37 2.58 11.95
CA TRP A 198 -1.74 1.42 12.76
C TRP A 198 -0.95 1.43 14.06
N ILE A 199 -1.65 1.62 15.18
CA ILE A 199 -1.09 1.64 16.53
C ILE A 199 -1.98 0.80 17.45
N PRO A 200 -1.59 0.54 18.71
CA PRO A 200 -2.47 -0.19 19.62
C PRO A 200 -3.89 0.39 19.62
N GLU A 201 -4.88 -0.49 19.58
CA GLU A 201 -6.31 -0.20 19.67
C GLU A 201 -6.95 0.52 18.47
N LYS A 202 -6.19 0.93 17.43
CA LYS A 202 -6.79 1.54 16.23
C LYS A 202 -5.95 1.48 14.96
N ALA A 203 -6.66 1.47 13.84
CA ALA A 203 -6.14 1.81 12.52
C ALA A 203 -6.78 3.14 12.06
N GLN A 204 -5.95 4.11 11.70
CA GLN A 204 -6.39 5.41 11.19
C GLN A 204 -6.00 5.55 9.73
N PHE A 205 -6.98 5.86 8.88
CA PHE A 205 -6.83 5.90 7.43
C PHE A 205 -6.88 7.33 6.93
N PHE A 206 -5.94 7.68 6.06
CA PHE A 206 -5.82 9.00 5.48
C PHE A 206 -5.76 8.90 3.96
N ILE A 207 -6.47 9.83 3.34
CA ILE A 207 -6.34 10.22 1.93
C ILE A 207 -6.08 11.71 2.00
N ASP A 208 -5.27 12.29 1.15
CA ASP A 208 -5.29 13.75 1.17
C ASP A 208 -4.60 14.32 2.44
N GLY A 209 -3.93 13.49 3.25
CA GLY A 209 -3.33 13.84 4.54
C GLY A 209 -4.41 14.10 5.59
N LYS A 210 -5.66 13.93 5.17
CA LYS A 210 -6.88 14.11 5.92
C LYS A 210 -7.30 12.75 6.45
N LEU A 211 -7.59 12.69 7.74
CA LEU A 211 -8.21 11.51 8.34
C LEU A 211 -9.57 11.29 7.70
N VAL A 212 -9.76 10.15 7.04
CA VAL A 212 -11.03 9.77 6.41
C VAL A 212 -11.76 8.70 7.19
N GLN A 213 -11.05 7.88 7.97
CA GLN A 213 -11.65 6.89 8.84
C GLN A 213 -10.76 6.50 10.02
N THR A 214 -11.38 6.12 11.14
CA THR A 214 -10.71 5.42 12.26
C THR A 214 -11.49 4.16 12.57
N ILE A 215 -10.80 3.02 12.63
CA ILE A 215 -11.37 1.72 12.98
C ILE A 215 -10.73 1.26 14.30
N THR A 216 -11.55 1.03 15.32
CA THR A 216 -11.13 0.52 16.64
C THR A 216 -11.52 -0.94 16.87
N ASP A 217 -12.38 -1.48 16.02
CA ASP A 217 -12.80 -2.87 16.06
C ASP A 217 -11.83 -3.76 15.26
N ASN A 218 -11.68 -5.01 15.69
CA ASN A 218 -10.85 -6.04 15.04
C ASN A 218 -9.41 -5.61 14.71
N VAL A 219 -8.85 -4.67 15.46
CA VAL A 219 -7.50 -4.13 15.19
C VAL A 219 -6.47 -5.24 15.33
N PRO A 220 -5.62 -5.49 14.31
CA PRO A 220 -4.62 -6.53 14.41
C PRO A 220 -3.61 -6.26 15.53
N THR A 221 -3.21 -7.35 16.19
CA THR A 221 -2.26 -7.38 17.32
C THR A 221 -1.11 -8.36 17.09
N THR A 222 -1.18 -9.15 16.01
CA THR A 222 -0.16 -10.14 15.65
C THR A 222 0.81 -9.53 14.63
N PRO A 223 2.13 -9.76 14.76
CA PRO A 223 3.09 -9.32 13.75
C PRO A 223 2.83 -9.94 12.38
N GLY A 224 3.19 -9.22 11.32
CA GLY A 224 3.02 -9.66 9.94
C GLY A 224 3.82 -8.81 8.96
N PHE A 225 3.33 -8.71 7.73
CA PHE A 225 3.98 -7.95 6.66
C PHE A 225 3.01 -6.97 6.00
N TRP A 226 3.55 -5.97 5.32
CA TRP A 226 2.77 -5.14 4.40
C TRP A 226 2.86 -5.70 2.99
N LEU A 227 1.79 -5.58 2.23
CA LEU A 227 1.73 -5.99 0.84
C LEU A 227 1.08 -4.92 -0.04
N TRP A 228 1.47 -4.90 -1.30
CA TRP A 228 0.87 -4.10 -2.36
C TRP A 228 0.54 -5.04 -3.50
N ASN A 229 -0.70 -5.02 -3.97
CA ASN A 229 -1.12 -5.91 -5.03
C ASN A 229 -2.10 -5.25 -5.99
N ASN A 230 -2.15 -5.84 -7.18
CA ASN A 230 -3.21 -5.67 -8.15
C ASN A 230 -3.59 -7.07 -8.64
N TRP A 231 -4.82 -7.48 -8.37
CA TRP A 231 -5.25 -8.85 -8.59
C TRP A 231 -6.69 -8.95 -9.07
N SER A 232 -6.99 -10.10 -9.66
CA SER A 232 -8.35 -10.50 -9.98
C SER A 232 -8.51 -12.00 -9.81
N ASN A 233 -9.71 -12.45 -9.47
CA ASN A 233 -10.04 -13.85 -9.28
C ASN A 233 -11.44 -14.18 -9.81
N GLY A 234 -12.00 -13.30 -10.65
CA GLY A 234 -13.32 -13.47 -11.24
C GLY A 234 -14.49 -13.21 -10.30
N ASN A 235 -14.27 -12.79 -9.05
CA ASN A 235 -15.38 -12.53 -8.13
C ASN A 235 -16.29 -11.40 -8.64
N ALA A 236 -17.57 -11.45 -8.26
CA ALA A 236 -18.56 -10.49 -8.71
C ALA A 236 -18.33 -9.08 -8.15
N TRP A 237 -17.62 -8.95 -7.02
CA TRP A 237 -17.35 -7.67 -6.36
C TRP A 237 -16.36 -6.82 -7.16
N ALA A 238 -15.22 -7.41 -7.56
CA ALA A 238 -14.20 -6.77 -8.39
C ALA A 238 -14.62 -6.67 -9.87
N GLN A 239 -15.64 -7.42 -10.29
CA GLN A 239 -16.16 -7.48 -11.67
C GLN A 239 -15.08 -7.83 -12.70
N GLY A 240 -14.17 -8.72 -12.32
CA GLY A 240 -13.03 -9.16 -13.14
C GLY A 240 -13.22 -10.52 -13.80
N PRO A 241 -12.22 -11.02 -14.56
CA PRO A 241 -10.93 -10.37 -14.87
C PRO A 241 -11.06 -9.15 -15.80
N PRO A 242 -10.06 -8.25 -15.86
CA PRO A 242 -10.16 -7.04 -16.65
C PRO A 242 -10.08 -7.35 -18.16
N ALA A 243 -10.81 -6.59 -18.98
CA ALA A 243 -10.82 -6.78 -20.44
C ALA A 243 -9.57 -6.19 -21.14
N LYS A 244 -8.88 -5.27 -20.47
CA LYS A 244 -7.61 -4.65 -20.89
C LYS A 244 -6.65 -4.70 -19.71
N ASP A 245 -5.38 -4.38 -19.94
CA ASP A 245 -4.42 -4.33 -18.84
C ASP A 245 -4.87 -3.33 -17.78
N SER A 246 -5.06 -3.81 -16.56
CA SER A 246 -5.31 -2.97 -15.39
C SER A 246 -3.99 -2.74 -14.69
N VAL A 247 -3.60 -1.48 -14.50
CA VAL A 247 -2.26 -1.12 -14.00
C VAL A 247 -2.39 -0.18 -12.81
N LEU A 248 -2.04 -0.68 -11.62
CA LEU A 248 -1.80 0.16 -10.45
C LEU A 248 -0.40 0.76 -10.58
N LYS A 249 -0.29 2.09 -10.44
CA LYS A 249 1.00 2.79 -10.47
C LYS A 249 1.33 3.34 -9.09
N ILE A 250 2.51 3.00 -8.59
CA ILE A 250 3.03 3.42 -7.29
C ILE A 250 4.24 4.33 -7.53
N ARG A 251 4.13 5.57 -7.10
CA ARG A 251 5.19 6.58 -7.21
C ARG A 251 6.14 6.53 -6.02
N SER A 252 5.64 6.28 -4.82
CA SER A 252 6.49 6.13 -3.65
C SER A 252 5.83 5.31 -2.55
N ILE A 253 6.66 4.77 -1.68
CA ILE A 253 6.24 4.14 -0.43
C ILE A 253 7.14 4.68 0.69
N ASP A 254 6.50 5.05 1.80
CA ASP A 254 7.13 5.53 3.02
C ASP A 254 6.57 4.73 4.20
N GLY A 255 7.43 3.92 4.84
CA GLY A 255 7.06 3.10 5.99
C GLY A 255 7.87 3.47 7.22
N TYR A 256 7.18 3.64 8.35
CA TYR A 256 7.77 3.77 9.69
C TYR A 256 7.12 2.71 10.57
N PHE A 257 7.86 1.76 11.09
CA PHE A 257 7.26 0.64 11.83
C PHE A 257 8.24 0.01 12.81
N ASN A 258 7.70 -0.81 13.69
CA ASN A 258 8.47 -1.60 14.64
C ASN A 258 8.56 -3.05 14.16
N ARG A 259 9.73 -3.64 14.38
CA ARG A 259 10.04 -5.02 14.05
C ARG A 259 10.28 -5.79 15.34
N THR A 260 9.43 -6.77 15.64
CA THR A 260 9.46 -7.46 16.94
C THR A 260 10.77 -8.20 17.19
N SER A 261 11.49 -8.62 16.14
CA SER A 261 12.79 -9.27 16.26
C SER A 261 13.94 -8.36 16.71
N VAL A 262 13.77 -7.04 16.64
CA VAL A 262 14.85 -6.07 16.95
C VAL A 262 14.49 -5.03 18.01
N LEU A 263 13.29 -5.06 18.59
CA LEU A 263 12.87 -4.12 19.63
C LEU A 263 13.77 -4.18 20.88
N ASP A 264 14.16 -5.37 21.33
CA ASP A 264 15.01 -5.56 22.51
C ASP A 264 16.45 -5.07 22.30
N LEU A 265 16.96 -5.12 21.07
CA LEU A 265 18.30 -4.63 20.72
C LEU A 265 18.41 -3.11 20.94
N TYR A 266 17.37 -2.36 20.59
CA TYR A 266 17.32 -0.90 20.79
C TYR A 266 17.08 -0.50 22.24
N ALA A 267 16.33 -1.31 23.02
CA ALA A 267 16.15 -1.09 24.45
C ALA A 267 17.43 -1.37 25.26
N ALA A 268 18.26 -2.33 24.83
CA ALA A 268 19.45 -2.76 25.55
C ALA A 268 20.72 -1.93 25.25
N THR A 269 20.82 -1.28 24.08
CA THR A 269 22.03 -0.54 23.70
C THR A 269 21.76 0.84 23.05
N PRO A 270 21.43 1.88 23.84
CA PRO A 270 21.18 3.24 23.33
C PRO A 270 22.37 3.89 22.60
N LEU A 271 23.59 3.39 22.83
CA LEU A 271 24.85 3.89 22.26
C LEU A 271 25.20 3.28 20.88
N GLY A 272 24.49 2.24 20.43
CA GLY A 272 24.76 1.55 19.15
C GLY A 272 24.07 2.18 17.93
N CYS A 273 23.25 3.20 18.15
CA CYS A 273 22.50 3.86 17.10
C CYS A 273 23.35 4.95 16.45
N ASN A 274 24.13 4.57 15.44
CA ASN A 274 24.88 5.54 14.65
C ASN A 274 23.92 6.56 14.01
N ILE A 275 24.26 7.83 14.20
CA ILE A 275 23.53 9.05 13.80
C ILE A 275 23.38 9.07 12.29
#